data_AF-R5IWE3-F1
#
_entry.id   AF-R5IWE3-F1
#
_cell.length_a   1.000
_cell.length_b   1.000
_cell.length_c   1.000
_cell.angle_alpha   90.00
_cell.angle_beta   90.00
_cell.angle_gamma   90.00
#
_symmetry.space_group_name_H-M   'P 1'
#
loop_
_entity.id
_entity.type
_entity.pdbx_description
1 polymer ?
#
loop_
_entity_poly.entity_id
_entity_poly.type
_entity_poly.pdbx_seq_one_letter_code
_entity_poly.pdbx_strand_id
1 'polypeptide(L)'
;MKKVKNVIIVLIVLVLMFFIVWTFLRQPNLMPVKGQLESLDLNNVNKLMIVSHPGDESVWGGAHLISDNYLVVCISCGYNKNKTNDFLKVTEYSKDPIIMMGYSDKLYLKRDYKSIKKKLKLILKYKNWSEVVTHNPDGEYNNYQHKQINQILNELNVNNLYYFGEYYSEKELDKLDKETTLDGDLIQNKINNMVKKYGGIYDDYKHMLPFEDWIGASKWKN
;
A
#
# COMPACT_ATOMS: atom_id res chain seq x y z
N MET A 1 -48.36 -30.99 -1.32
CA MET A 1 -47.85 -29.82 -2.08
C MET A 1 -47.31 -28.69 -1.20
N LYS A 2 -48.05 -28.16 -0.20
CA LYS A 2 -47.56 -27.08 0.70
C LYS A 2 -46.24 -27.39 1.43
N LYS A 3 -46.09 -28.60 1.99
CA LYS A 3 -44.84 -29.02 2.69
C LYS A 3 -43.62 -29.02 1.76
N VAL A 4 -43.76 -29.52 0.54
CA VAL A 4 -42.67 -29.54 -0.47
C VAL A 4 -42.28 -28.11 -0.87
N LYS A 5 -43.26 -27.23 -1.05
CA LYS A 5 -43.01 -25.79 -1.34
C LYS A 5 -42.23 -25.10 -0.21
N ASN A 6 -42.56 -25.40 1.05
CA ASN A 6 -41.86 -24.83 2.21
C ASN A 6 -40.41 -25.33 2.31
N VAL A 7 -40.15 -26.61 2.02
CA VAL A 7 -38.78 -27.18 2.01
C VAL A 7 -37.93 -26.53 0.92
N ILE A 8 -38.48 -26.34 -0.28
CA ILE A 8 -37.79 -25.67 -1.39
C ILE A 8 -37.43 -24.22 -1.02
N ILE A 9 -38.35 -23.49 -0.37
CA ILE A 9 -38.10 -22.12 0.08
C ILE A 9 -36.94 -22.07 1.09
N VAL A 10 -36.91 -22.98 2.08
CA VAL A 10 -35.84 -23.04 3.08
C VAL A 10 -34.48 -23.31 2.43
N LEU A 11 -34.41 -24.24 1.46
CA LEU A 11 -33.17 -24.52 0.72
C LEU A 11 -32.68 -23.30 -0.07
N ILE A 12 -33.58 -22.58 -0.75
CA ILE A 12 -33.23 -21.35 -1.47
C ILE A 12 -32.67 -20.29 -0.52
N VAL A 13 -33.29 -20.10 0.65
CA VAL A 13 -32.80 -19.16 1.66
C VAL A 13 -31.42 -19.55 2.17
N LEU A 14 -31.16 -20.84 2.43
CA LEU A 14 -29.84 -21.31 2.86
C LEU A 14 -28.77 -21.10 1.79
N VAL A 15 -29.09 -21.35 0.51
CA VAL A 15 -28.16 -21.10 -0.61
C VAL A 15 -27.87 -19.60 -0.75
N LEU A 16 -28.90 -18.74 -0.62
CA LEU A 16 -28.71 -17.29 -0.64
C LEU A 16 -27.89 -16.80 0.55
N MET A 17 -28.15 -17.30 1.76
CA MET A 17 -27.33 -17.00 2.94
C MET A 17 -25.89 -17.46 2.75
N PHE A 18 -25.66 -18.66 2.23
CA PHE A 18 -24.33 -19.15 1.93
C PHE A 18 -23.64 -18.28 0.89
N PHE A 19 -24.33 -17.85 -0.17
CA PHE A 19 -23.78 -16.94 -1.19
C PHE A 19 -23.46 -15.55 -0.61
N ILE A 20 -24.30 -15.01 0.27
CA ILE A 20 -24.05 -13.74 0.96
C ILE A 20 -22.84 -13.87 1.89
N VAL A 21 -22.77 -14.93 2.70
CA VAL A 21 -21.64 -15.20 3.59
C VAL A 21 -20.36 -15.42 2.77
N TRP A 22 -20.43 -16.20 1.69
CA TRP A 22 -19.31 -16.46 0.79
C TRP A 22 -18.80 -15.20 0.10
N THR A 23 -19.69 -14.32 -0.38
CA THR A 23 -19.30 -13.03 -0.96
C THR A 23 -18.73 -12.08 0.09
N PHE A 24 -19.26 -12.07 1.32
CA PHE A 24 -18.75 -11.25 2.42
C PHE A 24 -17.38 -11.71 2.93
N LEU A 25 -17.18 -13.03 3.07
CA LEU A 25 -15.89 -13.63 3.45
C LEU A 25 -14.81 -13.43 2.38
N ARG A 26 -15.19 -13.25 1.11
CA ARG A 26 -14.28 -12.94 0.00
C ARG A 26 -13.96 -11.46 -0.16
N GLN A 27 -14.56 -10.57 0.62
CA GLN A 27 -14.17 -9.16 0.57
C GLN A 27 -12.96 -8.93 1.50
N PRO A 28 -11.76 -8.72 0.96
CA PRO A 28 -10.55 -8.55 1.78
C PRO A 28 -10.63 -7.30 2.67
N ASN A 29 -11.50 -6.35 2.32
CA ASN A 29 -11.68 -5.06 2.99
C ASN A 29 -12.38 -5.16 4.35
N LEU A 30 -12.86 -6.35 4.74
CA LEU A 30 -13.57 -6.57 6.00
C LEU A 30 -12.74 -7.33 7.05
N MET A 31 -11.62 -7.94 6.66
CA MET A 31 -10.79 -8.68 7.59
C MET A 31 -9.96 -7.73 8.47
N PRO A 32 -10.01 -7.83 9.81
CA PRO A 32 -9.15 -7.04 10.68
C PRO A 32 -7.67 -7.26 10.38
N VAL A 33 -6.84 -6.22 10.56
CA VAL A 33 -5.38 -6.28 10.30
C VAL A 33 -4.70 -7.48 10.99
N LYS A 34 -5.12 -7.82 12.21
CA LYS A 34 -4.60 -9.01 12.91
C LYS A 34 -4.89 -10.31 12.14
N GLY A 35 -6.12 -10.49 11.67
CA GLY A 35 -6.50 -11.66 10.87
C GLY A 35 -5.80 -11.69 9.51
N GLN A 36 -5.57 -10.52 8.88
CA GLN A 36 -4.74 -10.41 7.68
C GLN A 36 -3.32 -10.93 7.97
N LEU A 37 -2.64 -10.42 8.99
CA LEU A 37 -1.29 -10.88 9.37
C LEU A 37 -1.21 -12.39 9.62
N GLU A 38 -2.18 -12.94 10.35
CA GLU A 38 -2.21 -14.37 10.69
C GLU A 38 -2.49 -15.28 9.47
N SER A 39 -3.04 -14.73 8.38
CA SER A 39 -3.36 -15.47 7.15
C SER A 39 -2.25 -15.45 6.09
N LEU A 40 -1.26 -14.58 6.23
CA LEU A 40 -0.19 -14.39 5.25
C LEU A 40 1.01 -15.30 5.55
N ASP A 41 1.61 -15.87 4.50
CA ASP A 41 2.94 -16.49 4.59
C ASP A 41 4.02 -15.41 4.48
N LEU A 42 4.70 -15.13 5.60
CA LEU A 42 5.74 -14.10 5.70
C LEU A 42 7.13 -14.67 5.99
N ASN A 43 7.34 -15.97 5.77
CA ASN A 43 8.60 -16.65 6.11
C ASN A 43 9.82 -16.02 5.45
N ASN A 44 9.69 -15.60 4.19
CA ASN A 44 10.77 -14.97 3.40
C ASN A 44 10.61 -13.46 3.22
N VAL A 45 9.72 -12.82 3.99
CA VAL A 45 9.36 -11.40 3.83
C VAL A 45 9.78 -10.61 5.05
N ASN A 46 10.99 -10.03 5.01
CA ASN A 46 11.59 -9.32 6.16
C ASN A 46 11.53 -7.80 6.07
N LYS A 47 11.05 -7.26 4.95
CA LYS A 47 10.91 -5.82 4.70
C LYS A 47 9.44 -5.41 4.74
N LEU A 48 9.18 -4.17 5.12
CA LEU A 48 7.84 -3.60 5.27
C LEU A 48 7.74 -2.28 4.51
N MET A 49 6.79 -2.18 3.60
CA MET A 49 6.47 -0.94 2.89
C MET A 49 5.10 -0.44 3.35
N ILE A 50 5.03 0.79 3.85
CA ILE A 50 3.78 1.41 4.32
C ILE A 50 3.46 2.60 3.44
N VAL A 51 2.34 2.50 2.72
CA VAL A 51 1.87 3.51 1.77
C VAL A 51 0.48 4.02 2.11
N SER A 52 0.20 5.25 1.70
CA SER A 52 -1.07 5.93 1.93
C SER A 52 -2.15 5.43 0.96
N HIS A 53 -1.86 5.49 -0.34
CA HIS A 53 -2.83 5.28 -1.42
C HIS A 53 -2.38 4.19 -2.39
N PRO A 54 -3.34 3.52 -3.06
CA PRO A 54 -3.05 2.73 -4.26
C PRO A 54 -2.23 3.54 -5.27
N GLY A 55 -1.06 3.01 -5.66
CA GLY A 55 -0.16 3.60 -6.63
C GLY A 55 1.08 4.25 -6.03
N ASP A 56 1.04 4.64 -4.75
CA ASP A 56 2.22 5.17 -4.06
C ASP A 56 3.34 4.13 -4.02
N GLU A 57 3.00 2.85 -3.83
CA GLU A 57 3.97 1.75 -3.82
C GLU A 57 4.66 1.58 -5.18
N SER A 58 3.94 1.86 -6.26
CA SER A 58 4.44 1.74 -7.63
C SER A 58 5.27 2.92 -8.07
N VAL A 59 4.92 4.14 -7.64
CA VAL A 59 5.68 5.35 -8.00
C VAL A 59 6.97 5.41 -7.21
N TRP A 60 6.89 5.20 -5.89
CA TRP A 60 7.99 5.47 -4.97
C TRP A 60 8.82 4.24 -4.62
N GLY A 61 8.36 3.03 -4.92
CA GLY A 61 9.04 1.79 -4.54
C GLY A 61 8.90 0.64 -5.52
N GLY A 62 8.40 0.89 -6.73
CA GLY A 62 8.06 -0.17 -7.67
C GLY A 62 9.28 -0.98 -8.10
N ALA A 63 10.43 -0.35 -8.30
CA ALA A 63 11.65 -1.07 -8.65
C ALA A 63 12.14 -1.96 -7.49
N HIS A 64 12.00 -1.49 -6.25
CA HIS A 64 12.26 -2.30 -5.06
C HIS A 64 11.30 -3.49 -4.93
N LEU A 65 9.99 -3.31 -5.15
CA LEU A 65 9.00 -4.41 -5.12
C LEU A 65 9.21 -5.44 -6.25
N ILE A 66 9.78 -5.04 -7.39
CA ILE A 66 10.15 -5.99 -8.46
C ILE A 66 11.37 -6.83 -8.05
N SER A 67 12.27 -6.27 -7.26
CA SER A 67 13.59 -6.85 -7.01
C SER A 67 13.70 -7.61 -5.68
N ASP A 68 12.82 -7.32 -4.72
CA ASP A 68 12.85 -7.80 -3.34
C ASP A 68 11.44 -8.08 -2.83
N ASN A 69 11.32 -8.84 -1.73
CA ASN A 69 10.03 -9.16 -1.11
C ASN A 69 9.71 -8.23 0.07
N TYR A 70 8.53 -7.61 0.04
CA TYR A 70 7.98 -6.74 1.07
C TYR A 70 6.62 -7.22 1.55
N LEU A 71 6.28 -6.93 2.80
CA LEU A 71 4.88 -6.79 3.18
C LEU A 71 4.45 -5.38 2.82
N VAL A 72 3.47 -5.23 1.92
CA VAL A 72 2.95 -3.92 1.54
C VAL A 72 1.67 -3.61 2.32
N VAL A 73 1.72 -2.58 3.17
CA VAL A 73 0.58 -2.09 3.94
C VAL A 73 0.06 -0.82 3.29
N CYS A 74 -1.18 -0.85 2.85
CA CYS A 74 -1.84 0.31 2.26
C CYS A 74 -2.98 0.83 3.15
N ILE A 75 -2.87 2.09 3.59
CA ILE A 75 -3.79 2.68 4.56
C ILE A 75 -5.20 2.82 3.96
N SER A 76 -5.31 3.33 2.73
CA SER A 76 -6.60 3.60 2.08
C SER A 76 -7.11 2.52 1.11
N CYS A 77 -6.30 1.48 0.85
CA CYS A 77 -6.73 0.35 0.03
C CYS A 77 -7.93 -0.37 0.65
N GLY A 78 -8.88 -0.77 -0.19
CA GLY A 78 -10.15 -1.35 0.22
C GLY A 78 -11.30 -0.34 0.38
N TYR A 79 -11.02 0.97 0.33
CA TYR A 79 -12.05 2.01 0.36
C TYR A 79 -12.77 2.18 -1.00
N ASN A 80 -12.00 2.29 -2.09
CA ASN A 80 -12.52 2.37 -3.46
C ASN A 80 -12.26 1.06 -4.20
N LYS A 81 -13.31 0.40 -4.70
CA LYS A 81 -13.22 -0.91 -5.36
C LYS A 81 -12.31 -0.90 -6.61
N ASN A 82 -12.40 0.13 -7.45
CA ASN A 82 -11.62 0.17 -8.69
C ASN A 82 -10.12 0.35 -8.38
N LYS A 83 -9.77 1.33 -7.54
CA LYS A 83 -8.37 1.53 -7.11
C LYS A 83 -7.81 0.30 -6.39
N THR A 84 -8.65 -0.40 -5.61
CA THR A 84 -8.27 -1.65 -4.94
C THR A 84 -7.96 -2.75 -5.95
N ASN A 85 -8.77 -2.91 -7.00
CA ASN A 85 -8.50 -3.92 -8.03
C ASN A 85 -7.19 -3.65 -8.76
N ASP A 86 -6.84 -2.39 -9.01
CA ASP A 86 -5.57 -2.06 -9.64
C ASP A 86 -4.38 -2.33 -8.71
N PHE A 87 -4.53 -2.01 -7.41
CA PHE A 87 -3.55 -2.39 -6.38
C PHE A 87 -3.33 -3.91 -6.29
N LEU A 88 -4.40 -4.70 -6.37
CA LEU A 88 -4.31 -6.15 -6.37
C LEU A 88 -3.55 -6.69 -7.59
N LYS A 89 -3.73 -6.11 -8.78
CA LYS A 89 -2.99 -6.54 -9.99
C LYS A 89 -1.49 -6.25 -9.87
N VAL A 90 -1.13 -5.10 -9.30
CA VAL A 90 0.27 -4.70 -9.11
C VAL A 90 0.97 -5.60 -8.08
N THR A 91 0.29 -5.90 -6.99
CA THR A 91 0.84 -6.73 -5.92
C THR A 91 0.85 -8.22 -6.29
N GLU A 92 -0.08 -8.66 -7.14
CA GLU A 92 0.00 -9.98 -7.80
C GLU A 92 1.22 -10.09 -8.72
N TYR A 93 1.55 -9.01 -9.45
CA TYR A 93 2.72 -9.00 -10.34
C TYR A 93 4.05 -9.07 -9.58
N SER A 94 4.21 -8.25 -8.54
CA SER A 94 5.40 -8.24 -7.66
C SER A 94 5.46 -9.45 -6.73
N LYS A 95 4.31 -10.13 -6.51
CA LYS A 95 4.14 -11.28 -5.60
C LYS A 95 4.30 -10.92 -4.13
N ASP A 96 4.16 -9.64 -3.79
CA ASP A 96 4.26 -9.17 -2.42
C ASP A 96 2.96 -9.42 -1.65
N PRO A 97 3.01 -9.99 -0.43
CA PRO A 97 1.86 -10.04 0.45
C PRO A 97 1.40 -8.64 0.85
N ILE A 98 0.09 -8.48 1.04
CA ILE A 98 -0.52 -7.17 1.28
C ILE A 98 -1.36 -7.12 2.55
N ILE A 99 -1.44 -5.93 3.15
CA ILE A 99 -2.46 -5.57 4.13
C ILE A 99 -3.20 -4.33 3.63
N MET A 100 -4.52 -4.45 3.53
CA MET A 100 -5.41 -3.34 3.18
C MET A 100 -6.17 -2.89 4.42
N MET A 101 -6.00 -1.63 4.82
CA MET A 101 -6.56 -1.15 6.09
C MET A 101 -7.96 -0.53 5.95
N GLY A 102 -8.40 -0.21 4.73
CA GLY A 102 -9.77 0.21 4.43
C GLY A 102 -10.14 1.63 4.91
N TYR A 103 -9.17 2.48 5.22
CA TYR A 103 -9.46 3.85 5.65
C TYR A 103 -9.78 4.76 4.46
N SER A 104 -10.50 5.85 4.70
CA SER A 104 -10.86 6.76 3.61
C SER A 104 -9.66 7.53 3.08
N ASP A 105 -9.60 7.66 1.76
CA ASP A 105 -8.71 8.55 1.01
C ASP A 105 -9.14 10.02 1.23
N LYS A 106 -8.88 10.54 2.43
CA LYS A 106 -9.20 11.92 2.85
C LYS A 106 -7.94 12.70 3.13
N LEU A 107 -8.00 14.01 2.93
CA LEU A 107 -6.91 14.94 3.22
C LEU A 107 -6.35 14.85 4.65
N TYR A 108 -7.17 14.50 5.64
CA TYR A 108 -6.75 14.39 7.04
C TYR A 108 -7.23 13.11 7.73
N LEU A 109 -6.32 12.46 8.45
CA LEU A 109 -6.58 11.24 9.24
C LEU A 109 -7.23 11.51 10.60
N LYS A 110 -7.65 12.74 10.96
CA LYS A 110 -7.93 13.14 12.37
C LYS A 110 -8.78 12.15 13.18
N ARG A 111 -9.89 11.64 12.64
CA ARG A 111 -10.76 10.68 13.36
C ARG A 111 -10.12 9.28 13.47
N ASP A 112 -9.36 8.89 12.47
CA ASP A 112 -8.78 7.55 12.32
C ASP A 112 -7.34 7.44 12.82
N TYR A 113 -6.66 8.56 13.10
CA TYR A 113 -5.24 8.65 13.45
C TYR A 113 -4.84 7.70 14.57
N LYS A 114 -5.59 7.71 15.69
CA LYS A 114 -5.35 6.80 16.82
C LYS A 114 -5.54 5.33 16.45
N SER A 115 -6.51 5.03 15.60
CA SER A 115 -6.83 3.68 15.14
C SER A 115 -5.76 3.15 14.18
N ILE A 116 -5.35 3.97 13.21
CA ILE A 116 -4.25 3.70 12.27
C ILE A 116 -2.95 3.48 13.04
N LYS A 117 -2.59 4.39 13.96
CA LYS A 117 -1.40 4.24 14.82
C LYS A 117 -1.41 2.94 15.61
N LYS A 118 -2.54 2.54 16.18
CA LYS A 118 -2.67 1.26 16.92
C LYS A 118 -2.45 0.05 16.00
N LYS A 119 -3.00 0.06 14.79
CA LYS A 119 -2.85 -1.02 13.80
C LYS A 119 -1.43 -1.09 13.22
N LEU A 120 -0.82 0.05 12.90
CA LEU A 120 0.59 0.11 12.47
C LEU A 120 1.52 -0.39 13.57
N LYS A 121 1.28 -0.01 14.84
CA LYS A 121 2.02 -0.56 15.98
C LYS A 121 1.91 -2.08 16.09
N LEU A 122 0.75 -2.66 15.74
CA LEU A 122 0.57 -4.12 15.71
C LEU A 122 1.44 -4.75 14.61
N ILE A 123 1.39 -4.20 13.38
CA ILE A 123 2.16 -4.70 12.22
C ILE A 123 3.66 -4.61 12.50
N LEU A 124 4.13 -3.46 13.00
CA LEU A 124 5.54 -3.23 13.34
C LEU A 124 6.07 -4.19 14.40
N LYS A 125 5.21 -4.63 15.33
CA LYS A 125 5.56 -5.60 16.39
C LYS A 125 5.40 -7.06 15.97
N TYR A 126 4.81 -7.32 14.81
CA TYR A 126 4.52 -8.68 14.37
C TYR A 126 5.80 -9.48 14.10
N LYS A 127 6.84 -8.83 13.59
CA LYS A 127 8.18 -9.39 13.41
C LYS A 127 9.25 -8.30 13.47
N ASN A 128 10.52 -8.72 13.54
CA ASN A 128 11.65 -7.81 13.41
C ASN A 128 11.88 -7.51 11.93
N TRP A 129 11.38 -6.37 11.47
CA TRP A 129 11.58 -5.89 10.11
C TRP A 129 13.03 -5.42 9.92
N SER A 130 13.71 -5.93 8.90
CA SER A 130 15.07 -5.50 8.56
C SER A 130 15.08 -4.10 7.95
N GLU A 131 13.96 -3.71 7.33
CA GLU A 131 13.75 -2.41 6.70
C GLU A 131 12.26 -2.06 6.77
N VAL A 132 11.96 -0.83 7.16
CA VAL A 132 10.62 -0.25 7.09
C VAL A 132 10.70 1.00 6.22
N VAL A 133 9.97 1.06 5.13
CA VAL A 133 9.93 2.22 4.22
C VAL A 133 8.54 2.84 4.21
N THR A 134 8.49 4.17 4.16
CA THR A 134 7.24 4.93 4.02
C THR A 134 7.49 6.30 3.40
N HIS A 135 6.45 7.13 3.35
CA HIS A 135 6.52 8.52 2.90
C HIS A 135 7.52 9.36 3.69
N ASN A 136 8.16 10.31 3.00
CA ASN A 136 9.07 11.26 3.64
C ASN A 136 8.33 12.36 4.45
N PRO A 137 9.06 13.10 5.31
CA PRO A 137 8.50 14.19 6.11
C PRO A 137 7.82 15.30 5.30
N ASP A 138 8.20 15.50 4.04
CA ASP A 138 7.61 16.48 3.13
C ASP A 138 6.37 15.96 2.38
N GLY A 139 6.04 14.67 2.52
CA GLY A 139 4.92 14.04 1.86
C GLY A 139 5.04 14.03 0.33
N GLU A 140 6.27 13.93 -0.17
CA GLU A 140 6.64 14.00 -1.58
C GLU A 140 6.11 15.28 -2.23
N TYR A 141 4.97 15.24 -2.93
CA TYR A 141 4.32 16.39 -3.55
C TYR A 141 3.46 17.19 -2.56
N ASN A 142 3.94 17.35 -1.31
CA ASN A 142 3.24 18.03 -0.21
C ASN A 142 1.89 17.40 0.19
N ASN A 143 1.79 16.07 0.11
CA ASN A 143 0.57 15.36 0.47
C ASN A 143 0.39 15.28 2.00
N TYR A 144 -0.72 15.81 2.52
CA TYR A 144 -0.99 15.82 3.96
C TYR A 144 -1.16 14.43 4.57
N GLN A 145 -1.76 13.47 3.86
CA GLN A 145 -1.93 12.11 4.40
C GLN A 145 -0.57 11.40 4.52
N HIS A 146 0.32 11.62 3.55
CA HIS A 146 1.70 11.11 3.58
C HIS A 146 2.45 11.63 4.81
N LYS A 147 2.41 12.95 5.05
CA LYS A 147 2.98 13.59 6.24
C LYS A 147 2.44 13.01 7.55
N GLN A 148 1.13 12.75 7.60
CA GLN A 148 0.53 12.17 8.80
C GLN A 148 0.94 10.72 9.04
N ILE A 149 1.14 9.90 8.00
CA ILE A 149 1.66 8.54 8.13
C ILE A 149 3.12 8.58 8.62
N ASN A 150 3.95 9.43 8.01
CA ASN A 150 5.32 9.68 8.48
C ASN A 150 5.34 10.06 9.97
N GLN A 151 4.50 11.01 10.38
CA GLN A 151 4.38 11.42 11.77
C GLN A 151 4.01 10.25 12.69
N ILE A 152 3.05 9.39 12.29
CA ILE A 152 2.68 8.22 13.08
C ILE A 152 3.89 7.30 13.30
N LEU A 153 4.70 7.04 12.26
CA LEU A 153 5.87 6.16 12.39
C LEU A 153 6.96 6.79 13.26
N ASN A 154 7.18 8.11 13.15
CA ASN A 154 8.10 8.83 14.03
C ASN A 154 7.65 8.73 15.49
N GLU A 155 6.36 8.94 15.79
CA GLU A 155 5.81 8.80 17.14
C GLU A 155 5.85 7.36 17.68
N LEU A 156 6.04 6.36 16.81
CA LEU A 156 6.20 4.96 17.18
C LEU A 156 7.68 4.55 17.35
N ASN A 157 8.62 5.46 17.09
CA ASN A 157 10.07 5.23 17.15
C ASN A 157 10.50 3.98 16.37
N VAL A 158 10.12 3.92 15.09
CA VAL A 158 10.42 2.78 14.23
C VAL A 158 11.93 2.68 13.97
N ASN A 159 12.50 1.50 14.21
CA ASN A 159 13.89 1.18 13.86
C ASN A 159 14.01 0.83 12.36
N ASN A 160 15.19 1.03 11.78
CA ASN A 160 15.46 0.75 10.36
C ASN A 160 14.45 1.45 9.43
N LEU A 161 14.07 2.68 9.77
CA LEU A 161 13.11 3.48 9.02
C LEU A 161 13.81 4.18 7.86
N TYR A 162 13.25 4.02 6.66
CA TYR A 162 13.63 4.68 5.42
C TYR A 162 12.45 5.47 4.90
N TYR A 163 12.76 6.54 4.19
CA TYR A 163 11.78 7.38 3.53
C TYR A 163 11.93 7.26 2.02
N PHE A 164 10.81 7.35 1.31
CA PHE A 164 10.80 7.61 -0.13
C PHE A 164 11.59 8.89 -0.45
N GLY A 165 12.13 8.95 -1.67
CA GLY A 165 12.95 10.08 -2.11
C GLY A 165 12.18 11.41 -2.15
N GLU A 166 12.92 12.51 -2.24
CA GLU A 166 12.34 13.84 -2.44
C GLU A 166 11.56 13.92 -3.76
N TYR A 167 10.49 14.72 -3.76
CA TYR A 167 9.78 15.07 -4.99
C TYR A 167 10.44 16.27 -5.65
N TYR A 168 10.56 16.21 -6.97
CA TYR A 168 10.97 17.33 -7.80
C TYR A 168 9.95 17.51 -8.92
N SER A 169 9.52 18.75 -9.14
CA SER A 169 8.78 19.07 -10.36
C SER A 169 9.68 18.92 -11.59
N GLU A 170 9.08 18.74 -12.77
CA GLU A 170 9.82 18.69 -14.05
C GLU A 170 10.82 19.86 -14.18
N LYS A 171 10.39 21.07 -13.81
CA LYS A 171 11.22 22.29 -13.87
C LYS A 171 12.39 22.29 -12.88
N GLU A 172 12.28 21.57 -11.76
CA GLU A 172 13.36 21.44 -10.79
C GLU A 172 14.35 20.38 -11.24
N LEU A 173 13.88 19.25 -11.75
CA LEU A 173 14.74 18.19 -12.32
C LEU A 173 15.62 18.70 -13.46
N ASP A 174 15.05 19.49 -14.38
CA ASP A 174 15.79 20.12 -15.48
C ASP A 174 16.98 20.98 -15.02
N LYS A 175 16.94 21.46 -13.77
CA LYS A 175 18.00 22.29 -13.18
C LYS A 175 19.00 21.50 -12.35
N LEU A 176 18.63 20.32 -11.88
CA LEU A 176 19.42 19.53 -10.92
C LEU A 176 20.43 18.60 -11.59
N ASP A 177 20.33 18.39 -12.92
CA ASP A 177 21.15 17.42 -13.68
C ASP A 177 21.24 16.07 -12.97
N LYS A 178 20.09 15.61 -12.47
CA LYS A 178 20.00 14.45 -11.57
C LYS A 178 20.10 13.16 -12.39
N GLU A 179 21.12 12.36 -12.13
CA GLU A 179 21.26 11.03 -12.74
C GLU A 179 20.17 10.07 -12.28
N THR A 180 19.68 9.24 -13.20
CA THR A 180 18.70 8.20 -12.89
C THR A 180 19.26 7.20 -11.89
N THR A 181 18.46 6.80 -10.90
CA THR A 181 18.94 5.93 -9.82
C THR A 181 18.66 4.46 -10.10
N LEU A 182 17.93 4.19 -11.17
CA LEU A 182 17.46 2.88 -11.56
C LEU A 182 17.98 2.52 -12.95
N ASP A 183 18.19 1.22 -13.16
CA ASP A 183 18.51 0.66 -14.47
C ASP A 183 17.35 0.85 -15.47
N GLY A 184 17.68 1.08 -16.74
CA GLY A 184 16.69 1.37 -17.79
C GLY A 184 15.65 0.28 -18.00
N ASP A 185 16.05 -1.00 -17.94
CA ASP A 185 15.12 -2.12 -18.10
C ASP A 185 14.20 -2.23 -16.90
N LEU A 186 14.73 -1.97 -15.69
CA LEU A 186 13.94 -1.96 -14.46
C LEU A 186 12.91 -0.82 -14.44
N ILE A 187 13.27 0.37 -14.94
CA ILE A 187 12.34 1.49 -15.12
C ILE A 187 11.21 1.10 -16.06
N GLN A 188 11.51 0.52 -17.22
CA GLN A 188 10.47 0.10 -18.17
C GLN A 188 9.57 -1.00 -17.61
N ASN A 189 10.15 -1.94 -16.86
CA ASN A 189 9.39 -2.96 -16.17
C ASN A 189 8.41 -2.36 -15.16
N LYS A 190 8.90 -1.49 -14.26
CA LYS A 190 8.12 -0.72 -13.30
C LYS A 190 6.98 0.05 -13.98
N ILE A 191 7.27 0.78 -15.06
CA ILE A 191 6.27 1.57 -15.79
C ILE A 191 5.13 0.68 -16.31
N ASN A 192 5.47 -0.40 -17.02
CA ASN A 192 4.49 -1.19 -17.76
C ASN A 192 3.66 -2.13 -16.86
N ASN A 193 4.30 -2.66 -15.82
CA ASN A 193 3.67 -3.68 -14.97
C ASN A 193 3.13 -3.16 -13.65
N MET A 194 3.59 -2.00 -13.19
CA MET A 194 3.13 -1.40 -11.93
C MET A 194 2.39 -0.08 -12.16
N VAL A 195 3.09 0.94 -12.65
CA VAL A 195 2.56 2.32 -12.69
C VAL A 195 1.35 2.46 -13.62
N LYS A 196 1.43 1.94 -14.86
CA LYS A 196 0.35 2.04 -15.86
C LYS A 196 -0.90 1.22 -15.51
N LYS A 197 -0.89 0.43 -14.43
CA LYS A 197 -2.11 -0.26 -13.96
C LYS A 197 -3.08 0.69 -13.30
N TYR A 198 -2.60 1.85 -12.84
CA TYR A 198 -3.43 2.91 -12.29
C TYR A 198 -3.71 3.99 -13.33
N GLY A 199 -4.96 4.39 -13.45
CA GLY A 199 -5.35 5.50 -14.32
C GLY A 199 -4.75 6.82 -13.85
N GLY A 200 -4.11 7.57 -14.75
CA GLY A 200 -3.58 8.92 -14.50
C GLY A 200 -2.18 8.98 -13.87
N ILE A 201 -1.80 8.00 -13.04
CA ILE A 201 -0.54 8.04 -12.27
C ILE A 201 0.70 8.14 -13.17
N TYR A 202 0.74 7.44 -14.31
CA TYR A 202 1.86 7.57 -15.23
C TYR A 202 2.05 9.00 -15.72
N ASP A 203 0.96 9.66 -16.14
CA ASP A 203 1.04 11.01 -16.70
C ASP A 203 1.41 12.03 -15.63
N ASP A 204 0.91 11.85 -14.39
CA ASP A 204 1.17 12.73 -13.26
C ASP A 204 2.63 12.65 -12.76
N TYR A 205 3.25 11.45 -12.82
CA TYR A 205 4.53 11.19 -12.15
C TYR A 205 5.64 10.64 -13.05
N LYS A 206 5.48 10.56 -14.38
CA LYS A 206 6.49 10.01 -15.32
C LYS A 206 7.90 10.58 -15.12
N HIS A 207 8.03 11.85 -14.75
CA HIS A 207 9.31 12.51 -14.50
C HIS A 207 10.01 12.01 -13.24
N MET A 208 9.28 11.48 -12.27
CA MET A 208 9.82 10.92 -11.03
C MET A 208 10.11 9.42 -11.12
N LEU A 209 9.54 8.69 -12.08
CA LEU A 209 9.66 7.22 -12.13
C LEU A 209 11.10 6.66 -12.20
N PRO A 210 12.09 7.38 -12.78
CA PRO A 210 13.50 6.95 -12.75
C PRO A 210 14.20 7.09 -11.40
N PHE A 211 13.56 7.68 -10.39
CA PHE A 211 14.16 8.01 -9.10
C PHE A 211 13.45 7.27 -7.95
N GLU A 212 14.18 6.38 -7.28
CA GLU A 212 13.79 5.73 -6.01
C GLU A 212 14.91 5.95 -4.98
N ASP A 213 15.24 7.22 -4.72
CA ASP A 213 16.29 7.66 -3.79
C ASP A 213 15.91 7.47 -2.32
N TRP A 214 15.69 6.24 -1.91
CA TRP A 214 15.34 5.97 -0.52
C TRP A 214 16.46 6.38 0.41
N ILE A 215 16.09 7.06 1.49
CA ILE A 215 17.05 7.58 2.46
C ILE A 215 16.64 7.16 3.87
N GLY A 216 17.61 6.69 4.66
CA GLY A 216 17.36 6.35 6.06
C GLY A 216 16.89 7.58 6.83
N ALA A 217 15.89 7.43 7.69
CA ALA A 217 15.25 8.52 8.42
C ALA A 217 16.24 9.41 9.20
N SER A 218 17.31 8.81 9.74
CA SER A 218 18.39 9.53 10.43
C SER A 218 19.22 10.47 9.54
N LYS A 219 19.15 10.30 8.22
CA LYS A 219 19.86 11.12 7.22
C LYS A 219 18.95 12.15 6.55
N TRP A 220 17.65 12.13 6.81
CA TRP A 220 16.73 13.15 6.30
C TRP A 220 17.08 14.51 6.92
N LYS A 221 17.37 15.51 6.09
CA LYS A 221 17.68 16.86 6.54
C LYS A 221 16.39 17.69 6.47
N ASN A 222 16.04 18.31 7.60
CA ASN A 222 14.97 19.31 7.66
C ASN A 222 15.46 20.67 7.18
#